data_AF-A0A7H8L4N5-F1
#
_entry.id   AF-A0A7H8L4N5-F1
#
_cell.length_a   1.000
_cell.length_b   1.000
_cell.length_c   1.000
_cell.angle_alpha   90.00
_cell.angle_beta   90.00
_cell.angle_gamma   90.00
#
_symmetry.space_group_name_H-M   'P 1'
#
loop_
_entity.id
_entity.type
_entity.pdbx_description
1 polymer ?
#
loop_
_entity_poly.entity_id
_entity_poly.type
_entity_poly.pdbx_seq_one_letter_code
_entity_poly.pdbx_strand_id
1 'polypeptide(L)'
;MAMSDRPVHPYRIGEAASMLGVSADTMRRWVDAGRLPAMRDEHGHRIIAGAELASFARELARPENSEVEGRSSARNRFPGIVTAVVLGDVAAQVEIQAGPFRVVSLISRDSAEELGLVPGAPATAVIKSTNVVVERR
;
A
#
# COMPACT_ATOMS: atom_id res chain seq x y z
N MET A 1 19.45 31.78 -20.78
CA MET A 1 18.96 32.76 -19.78
C MET A 1 17.44 32.71 -19.81
N ALA A 2 16.68 32.15 -18.87
CA ALA A 2 16.96 31.53 -17.59
C ALA A 2 16.00 30.32 -17.43
N MET A 3 16.53 29.14 -17.10
CA MET A 3 15.71 28.03 -16.61
C MET A 3 15.32 28.38 -15.17
N SER A 4 14.03 28.60 -14.96
CA SER A 4 13.43 28.96 -13.68
C SER A 4 13.86 27.95 -12.61
N ASP A 5 14.71 28.40 -11.70
CA ASP A 5 15.01 27.75 -10.42
C ASP A 5 13.71 27.72 -9.60
N ARG A 6 12.98 26.61 -9.67
CA ARG A 6 11.83 26.37 -8.78
C ARG A 6 12.42 25.86 -7.46
N PRO A 7 12.11 26.48 -6.32
CA PRO A 7 12.59 25.98 -5.04
C PRO A 7 12.01 24.58 -4.82
N VAL A 8 12.88 23.57 -4.90
CA VAL A 8 12.50 22.18 -4.67
C VAL A 8 12.34 22.03 -3.17
N HIS A 9 11.11 22.17 -2.65
CA HIS A 9 10.87 22.07 -1.21
C HIS A 9 11.41 20.70 -0.72
N PRO A 10 12.37 20.71 0.22
CA PRO A 10 12.88 19.47 0.79
C PRO A 10 11.86 18.91 1.78
N TYR A 11 11.68 17.59 1.78
CA TYR A 11 10.80 16.88 2.71
C TYR A 11 11.61 16.05 3.69
N ARG A 12 11.27 16.11 4.97
CA ARG A 12 11.79 15.14 5.94
C ARG A 12 11.18 13.77 5.67
N ILE A 13 11.88 12.73 6.12
CA ILE A 13 11.43 11.33 6.02
C ILE A 13 9.97 11.14 6.48
N GLY A 14 9.57 11.77 7.59
CA GLY A 14 8.21 11.66 8.12
C GLY A 14 7.16 12.32 7.21
N GLU A 15 7.48 13.49 6.64
CA GLU A 15 6.58 14.21 5.74
C GLU A 15 6.41 13.47 4.42
N ALA A 16 7.52 12.99 3.84
CA ALA A 16 7.52 12.17 2.65
C ALA A 16 6.73 10.86 2.87
N ALA A 17 6.85 10.24 4.04
CA ALA A 17 6.16 9.00 4.37
C ALA A 17 4.64 9.21 4.42
N SER A 18 4.20 10.28 5.08
CA SER A 18 2.80 10.70 5.12
C SER A 18 2.24 10.98 3.72
N MET A 19 3.00 11.65 2.85
CA MET A 19 2.58 11.95 1.48
C MET A 19 2.41 10.70 0.61
N LEU A 20 3.25 9.68 0.80
CA LEU A 20 3.18 8.42 0.06
C LEU A 20 2.31 7.35 0.74
N GLY A 21 1.66 7.66 1.87
CA GLY A 21 0.79 6.72 2.57
C GLY A 21 1.53 5.53 3.21
N VAL A 22 2.83 5.67 3.52
CA VAL A 22 3.65 4.61 4.13
C VAL A 22 4.20 4.99 5.50
N SER A 23 4.73 4.02 6.25
CA SER A 23 5.40 4.31 7.52
C SER A 23 6.77 4.98 7.32
N ALA A 24 7.20 5.79 8.29
CA ALA A 24 8.54 6.38 8.29
C ALA A 24 9.66 5.34 8.23
N ASP A 25 9.47 4.14 8.81
CA ASP A 25 10.43 3.03 8.70
C ASP A 25 10.52 2.46 7.28
N THR A 26 9.41 2.45 6.54
CA THR A 26 9.40 2.05 5.13
C THR A 26 10.13 3.07 4.27
N MET A 27 9.90 4.36 4.52
CA MET A 27 10.63 5.44 3.87
C MET A 27 12.14 5.37 4.15
N ARG A 28 12.56 5.14 5.41
CA ARG A 28 13.98 4.94 5.74
C ARG A 28 14.59 3.78 4.98
N ARG A 29 13.90 2.62 4.94
CA ARG A 29 14.36 1.45 4.20
C ARG A 29 14.57 1.73 2.71
N TRP A 30 13.68 2.49 2.07
CA TRP A 30 13.84 2.84 0.66
C TRP A 30 15.04 3.75 0.41
N VAL A 31 15.27 4.72 1.31
CA VAL A 31 16.45 5.58 1.26
C VAL A 31 17.73 4.78 1.52
N ASP A 32 17.73 3.91 2.53
CA ASP A 32 18.88 3.06 2.88
C ASP A 32 19.21 2.05 1.77
N ALA A 33 18.20 1.56 1.06
CA ALA A 33 18.35 0.69 -0.10
C ALA A 33 18.74 1.46 -1.39
N GLY A 34 18.91 2.78 -1.33
CA GLY A 34 19.26 3.61 -2.48
C GLY A 34 18.14 3.77 -3.52
N ARG A 35 16.90 3.38 -3.19
CA ARG A 35 15.75 3.50 -4.09
C ARG A 35 15.20 4.92 -4.20
N LEU A 36 15.41 5.73 -3.18
CA LEU A 36 15.02 7.14 -3.15
C LEU A 36 16.20 7.98 -2.64
N PRO A 37 16.79 8.86 -3.47
CA PRO A 37 17.88 9.72 -3.04
C PRO A 37 17.47 10.63 -1.88
N ALA A 38 18.29 10.67 -0.84
CA ALA A 38 18.15 11.61 0.26
C ALA A 38 19.50 12.24 0.59
N MET A 39 19.48 13.54 0.88
CA MET A 39 20.64 14.30 1.35
C MET A 39 20.55 14.51 2.86
N ARG A 40 21.63 14.98 3.46
CA ARG A 40 21.61 15.49 4.83
C ARG A 40 21.54 17.02 4.80
N ASP A 41 20.67 17.59 5.62
CA ASP A 41 20.69 19.03 5.87
C ASP A 41 21.90 19.43 6.73
N GLU A 42 22.09 20.73 6.96
CA GLU A 42 23.16 21.29 7.80
C GLU A 42 23.11 20.77 9.25
N HIS A 43 21.96 20.26 9.68
CA HIS A 43 21.71 19.70 11.01
C HIS A 43 21.81 18.16 11.03
N GLY A 44 22.21 17.53 9.93
CA GLY A 44 22.38 16.09 9.79
C GLY A 44 21.10 15.29 9.54
N HIS A 45 19.93 15.92 9.43
CA HIS A 45 18.66 15.25 9.13
C HIS A 45 18.59 14.82 7.67
N ARG A 46 18.02 13.64 7.42
CA ARG A 46 17.73 13.18 6.07
C ARG A 46 16.57 13.97 5.46
N ILE A 47 16.85 14.57 4.31
CA ILE A 47 15.89 15.34 3.51
C ILE A 47 15.85 14.80 2.08
N ILE A 48 14.64 14.75 1.51
CA ILE A 48 14.38 14.27 0.16
C ILE A 48 13.97 15.47 -0.68
N ALA A 49 14.58 15.66 -1.84
CA ALA A 49 14.17 16.70 -2.77
C ALA A 49 12.78 16.38 -3.32
N GLY A 50 11.87 17.36 -3.33
CA GLY A 50 10.50 17.17 -3.83
C GLY A 50 10.41 16.63 -5.26
N ALA A 51 11.36 16.96 -6.14
CA ALA A 51 11.40 16.42 -7.51
C ALA A 51 11.66 14.89 -7.51
N GLU A 52 12.57 14.43 -6.67
CA GLU A 52 12.88 13.01 -6.48
C GLU A 52 11.70 12.27 -5.86
N LEU A 53 11.10 12.85 -4.81
CA LEU A 53 9.91 12.29 -4.18
C LEU A 53 8.75 12.13 -5.17
N ALA A 54 8.52 13.15 -6.01
CA ALA A 54 7.48 13.11 -7.03
C ALA A 54 7.76 12.10 -8.14
N SER A 55 9.02 11.92 -8.55
CA SER A 55 9.39 10.89 -9.53
C SER A 55 9.18 9.48 -8.97
N PHE A 56 9.66 9.25 -7.75
CA PHE A 56 9.51 7.99 -7.05
C PHE A 56 8.04 7.63 -6.79
N ALA A 57 7.19 8.61 -6.47
CA ALA A 57 5.75 8.41 -6.31
C ALA A 57 5.08 7.90 -7.61
N ARG A 58 5.47 8.46 -8.76
CA ARG A 58 4.96 8.01 -10.08
C ARG A 58 5.41 6.59 -10.41
N GLU A 59 6.65 6.24 -10.07
CA GLU A 59 7.17 4.88 -10.27
C GLU A 59 6.47 3.88 -9.36
N LEU A 60 6.20 4.24 -8.10
CA LEU A 60 5.47 3.40 -7.14
C LEU A 60 4.03 3.12 -7.58
N ALA A 61 3.37 4.11 -8.20
CA ALA A 61 2.01 3.98 -8.71
C ALA A 61 1.91 3.18 -10.02
N ARG A 62 3.03 2.69 -10.57
CA ARG A 62 3.03 1.92 -11.81
C ARG A 62 2.56 0.47 -11.54
N PRO A 63 1.60 -0.07 -12.31
CA PRO A 63 0.97 -1.38 -12.05
C PRO A 63 1.91 -2.59 -12.17
N GLU A 64 3.13 -2.40 -12.66
CA GLU A 64 4.19 -3.42 -12.66
C GLU A 64 4.97 -3.50 -11.34
N ASN A 65 4.76 -2.58 -10.39
CA ASN A 65 5.30 -2.63 -9.03
C ASN A 65 4.28 -3.12 -7.99
N SER A 66 3.03 -3.39 -8.39
CA SER A 66 2.02 -4.09 -7.59
C SER A 66 2.17 -5.61 -7.71
N GLU A 67 3.40 -6.11 -7.58
CA GLU A 67 3.61 -7.53 -7.34
C GLU A 67 3.21 -7.85 -5.89
N VAL A 68 2.14 -8.62 -5.79
CA VAL A 68 1.57 -9.22 -4.58
C VAL A 68 2.56 -10.24 -4.00
N GLU A 69 3.76 -9.82 -3.58
CA GLU A 69 4.75 -10.71 -2.95
C GLU A 69 5.60 -9.98 -1.89
N GLY A 70 4.98 -9.07 -1.15
CA GLY A 70 5.56 -8.54 0.08
C GLY A 70 5.39 -9.54 1.24
N ARG A 71 6.47 -9.82 1.98
CA ARG A 71 6.44 -10.40 3.34
C ARG A 71 5.43 -9.64 4.20
N SER A 72 4.16 -10.04 4.14
CA SER A 72 3.09 -9.38 4.85
C SER A 72 3.18 -9.75 6.32
N SER A 73 3.11 -8.77 7.21
CA SER A 73 3.00 -9.03 8.66
C SER A 73 1.64 -9.64 9.04
N ALA A 74 0.68 -9.68 8.10
CA ALA A 74 -0.56 -10.40 8.27
C ALA A 74 -0.29 -11.91 8.34
N ARG A 75 -0.42 -12.47 9.54
CA ARG A 75 -0.24 -13.90 9.80
C ARG A 75 -1.46 -14.73 9.45
N ASN A 76 -2.65 -14.11 9.42
CA ASN A 76 -3.89 -14.82 9.16
C ASN A 76 -4.19 -14.76 7.67
N ARG A 77 -4.11 -15.91 7.01
CA ARG A 77 -4.42 -16.08 5.59
C ARG A 77 -5.44 -17.21 5.45
N PHE A 78 -6.51 -16.92 4.72
CA PHE A 78 -7.60 -17.85 4.48
C PHE A 78 -7.82 -17.99 2.97
N PRO A 79 -7.13 -18.94 2.31
CA PRO A 79 -7.36 -19.25 0.91
C PRO A 79 -8.79 -19.75 0.69
N GLY A 80 -9.40 -19.34 -0.42
CA GLY A 80 -10.77 -19.64 -0.73
C GLY A 80 -11.17 -19.27 -2.15
N ILE A 81 -12.47 -19.28 -2.39
CA ILE A 81 -13.09 -18.90 -3.66
C ILE A 81 -14.04 -17.73 -3.42
N VAL A 82 -14.01 -16.74 -4.30
CA VAL A 82 -14.98 -15.64 -4.27
C VAL A 82 -16.37 -16.19 -4.59
N THR A 83 -17.34 -15.92 -3.74
CA THR A 83 -18.74 -16.37 -3.92
C THR A 83 -19.66 -15.23 -4.35
N ALA A 84 -19.35 -13.98 -3.97
CA ALA A 84 -20.11 -12.80 -4.35
C ALA A 84 -19.23 -11.55 -4.38
N VAL A 85 -19.55 -10.64 -5.31
CA VAL A 85 -18.98 -9.29 -5.36
C VAL A 85 -20.12 -8.31 -5.58
N VAL A 86 -20.24 -7.31 -4.71
CA VAL A 86 -21.21 -6.22 -4.83
C VAL A 86 -20.41 -4.92 -4.96
N LEU A 87 -20.47 -4.32 -6.15
CA LEU A 87 -19.82 -3.05 -6.43
C LEU A 87 -20.76 -1.89 -6.09
N GLY A 88 -20.37 -1.05 -5.15
CA GLY A 88 -20.95 0.28 -4.93
C GLY A 88 -20.18 1.35 -5.70
N ASP A 89 -20.48 2.62 -5.40
CA ASP A 89 -19.83 3.75 -6.09
C ASP A 89 -18.37 3.95 -5.67
N VAL A 90 -18.06 3.72 -4.39
CA VAL A 90 -16.71 3.93 -3.82
C VAL A 90 -16.11 2.64 -3.27
N ALA A 91 -16.94 1.77 -2.73
CA ALA A 91 -16.53 0.54 -2.07
C ALA A 91 -17.17 -0.68 -2.73
N ALA A 92 -16.51 -1.82 -2.57
CA ALA A 92 -16.98 -3.12 -2.99
C ALA A 92 -17.01 -4.08 -1.80
N GLN A 93 -18.10 -4.83 -1.67
CA GLN A 93 -18.19 -5.96 -0.77
C GLN A 93 -17.80 -7.22 -1.52
N VAL A 94 -16.82 -7.96 -1.00
CA VAL A 94 -16.35 -9.23 -1.56
C VAL A 94 -16.56 -10.33 -0.53
N GLU A 95 -17.19 -11.42 -0.94
CA GLU A 95 -17.38 -12.61 -0.13
C GLU A 95 -16.48 -13.72 -0.61
N ILE A 96 -15.77 -14.37 0.33
CA ILE A 96 -14.88 -15.50 0.09
C ILE A 96 -15.32 -16.67 0.96
N GLN A 97 -15.55 -17.83 0.35
CA GLN A 97 -15.68 -19.10 1.06
C GLN A 97 -14.28 -19.69 1.28
N ALA A 98 -13.82 -19.72 2.53
CA ALA A 98 -12.51 -20.21 2.92
C ALA A 98 -12.64 -21.42 3.87
N GLY A 99 -12.59 -22.62 3.31
CA GLY A 99 -12.87 -23.86 4.05
C GLY A 99 -14.31 -23.83 4.60
N PRO A 100 -14.56 -24.06 5.90
CA PRO A 100 -15.90 -23.99 6.49
C PRO A 100 -16.36 -22.57 6.81
N PHE A 101 -15.50 -21.55 6.61
CA PHE A 101 -15.77 -20.18 7.03
C PHE A 101 -16.13 -19.28 5.86
N ARG A 102 -17.14 -18.43 6.06
CA ARG A 102 -17.49 -17.33 5.17
C ARG A 102 -16.80 -16.05 5.65
N VAL A 103 -15.96 -15.46 4.80
CA VAL A 103 -15.24 -14.21 5.09
C VAL A 103 -15.77 -13.12 4.17
N VAL A 104 -16.14 -11.98 4.75
CA VAL A 104 -16.60 -10.80 4.00
C VAL A 104 -15.58 -9.69 4.17
N SER A 105 -15.15 -9.11 3.05
CA SER A 105 -14.24 -7.96 3.02
C SER A 105 -14.93 -6.77 2.37
N LEU A 106 -14.64 -5.58 2.88
CA LEU A 106 -14.99 -4.31 2.26
C LEU A 106 -13.71 -3.65 1.78
N ILE A 107 -13.58 -3.48 0.47
CA ILE A 107 -12.43 -2.85 -0.18
C ILE A 107 -12.92 -1.70 -1.08
N SER A 108 -12.01 -0.92 -1.67
CA SER A 108 -12.44 0.06 -2.67
C SER A 108 -12.99 -0.64 -3.91
N ARG A 109 -13.87 0.05 -4.64
CA ARG A 109 -14.38 -0.41 -5.93
C ARG A 109 -13.21 -0.68 -6.89
N ASP A 110 -12.32 0.28 -7.04
CA ASP A 110 -11.16 0.20 -7.94
C ASP A 110 -10.29 -1.03 -7.64
N SER A 111 -10.03 -1.35 -6.37
CA SER A 111 -9.25 -2.54 -6.02
C SER A 111 -9.97 -3.85 -6.36
N ALA A 112 -11.29 -3.91 -6.21
CA ALA A 112 -12.04 -5.11 -6.60
C ALA A 112 -12.00 -5.34 -8.12
N GLU A 113 -12.11 -4.26 -8.89
CA GLU A 113 -12.04 -4.28 -10.35
C GLU A 113 -10.62 -4.61 -10.85
N GLU A 114 -9.59 -3.96 -10.28
CA GLU A 114 -8.17 -4.18 -10.61
C GLU A 114 -7.72 -5.62 -10.32
N LEU A 115 -8.15 -6.19 -9.20
CA LEU A 115 -7.87 -7.58 -8.84
C LEU A 115 -8.70 -8.59 -9.65
N GLY A 116 -9.62 -8.14 -10.51
CA GLY A 116 -10.49 -9.00 -11.30
C GLY A 116 -11.37 -9.91 -10.44
N LEU A 117 -11.81 -9.44 -9.27
CA LEU A 117 -12.59 -10.25 -8.35
C LEU A 117 -14.00 -10.46 -8.91
N VAL A 118 -14.32 -11.72 -9.17
CA VAL A 118 -15.63 -12.17 -9.64
C VAL A 118 -15.99 -13.49 -8.97
N PRO A 119 -17.29 -13.83 -8.83
CA PRO A 119 -17.70 -15.14 -8.36
C PRO A 119 -17.00 -16.27 -9.13
N GLY A 120 -16.40 -17.21 -8.40
CA GLY A 120 -15.62 -18.32 -8.94
C GLY A 120 -14.10 -18.08 -8.96
N ALA A 121 -13.63 -16.84 -8.79
CA ALA A 121 -12.21 -16.53 -8.77
C ALA A 121 -11.51 -17.06 -7.50
N PRO A 122 -10.30 -17.64 -7.60
CA PRO A 122 -9.51 -17.97 -6.42
C PRO A 122 -9.05 -16.69 -5.74
N ALA A 123 -9.16 -16.62 -4.41
CA ALA A 123 -8.72 -15.48 -3.62
C ALA A 123 -8.23 -15.91 -2.24
N THR A 124 -7.41 -15.09 -1.60
CA THR A 124 -7.00 -15.30 -0.21
C THR A 124 -7.43 -14.10 0.63
N ALA A 125 -8.27 -14.32 1.63
CA ALA A 125 -8.55 -13.30 2.62
C ALA A 125 -7.33 -13.15 3.55
N VAL A 126 -6.75 -11.96 3.61
CA VAL A 126 -5.56 -11.66 4.42
C VAL A 126 -5.94 -10.68 5.52
N ILE A 127 -5.79 -11.10 6.78
CA ILE A 127 -6.21 -10.32 7.95
C ILE A 127 -4.98 -10.04 8.82
N LYS A 128 -4.74 -8.76 9.13
CA LYS A 128 -3.66 -8.37 10.03
C LYS A 128 -3.97 -8.89 11.45
N SER A 129 -2.96 -9.43 12.12
CA SER A 129 -3.14 -10.03 13.46
C SER A 129 -3.71 -9.05 14.49
N THR A 130 -3.41 -7.75 14.35
CA THR A 130 -3.90 -6.69 15.24
C THR A 130 -5.39 -6.35 15.05
N ASN A 131 -6.05 -6.92 14.05
CA ASN A 131 -7.46 -6.66 13.73
C ASN A 131 -8.37 -7.84 14.10
N VAL A 132 -7.84 -8.84 14.80
CA VAL A 132 -8.61 -9.98 15.31
C VAL A 132 -9.03 -9.70 16.74
N VAL A 133 -10.32 -9.85 17.02
CA VAL A 133 -10.86 -9.80 18.38
C VAL A 133 -10.99 -11.24 18.89
N VAL A 134 -10.52 -11.49 20.11
CA VAL A 134 -10.66 -12.78 20.79
C VAL A 134 -11.71 -12.65 21.87
N GLU A 135 -12.70 -13.54 21.85
CA GLU A 135 -13.73 -13.65 22.87
C GLU A 135 -13.67 -15.04 23.50
N ARG A 136 -13.84 -15.12 24.82
CA ARG A 136 -13.95 -16.38 25.55
C ARG A 136 -15.42 -16.71 25.76
N ARG A 137 -15.81 -17.95 25.45
CA ARG A 137 -17.14 -18.49 25.75
C ARG A 137 -17.31 -18.82 27.24
#